data_AF-A3GFI8-F1
#
_entry.id   AF-A3GFI8-F1
#
_cell.length_a   1.000
_cell.length_b   1.000
_cell.length_c   1.000
_cell.angle_alpha   90.00
_cell.angle_beta   90.00
_cell.angle_gamma   90.00
#
_symmetry.space_group_name_H-M   'P 1'
#
loop_
_entity.id
_entity.type
_entity.pdbx_description
1 polymer ?
#
loop_
_entity_poly.entity_id
_entity_poly.type
_entity_poly.pdbx_seq_one_letter_code
_entity_poly.pdbx_strand_id
1 'polypeptide(L)'
;DKPKKSLWEKVKHEAQHYWDGTKLLGYEIKVSTKLLMKMMSGYGLSRREANQLQRTIVDVMRLVPFSMFVLVPFAELLLPIALKLFPNLLPSTYESKQDRLQKRAKLSKTRVSASEYIKKTMEESGLKLSKKISEEEKEAFVSFFDIISMGSHPSREHLIKVARLFKNDQVLDNLSRPQLVAMTKYMSLRPFGTDSILRYQIRHRLLTIIKDDKAIDYEGVESLTIPELQTACSQRGIKTTDVSPGRLREDLSTWLDLRLRQKIPSSLLILSSTYTYGENAHSIESYYDALLAVLSSIPDEVYNVAKLELSDDSKLKLATLKEQEELINEENLREKDTVNQVKDNIKLDEYEDTATEGMKIEVEEKAPVESKSDSQKQT
;
A
#
# COMPACT_ATOMS: atom_id res chain seq x y z
N ASP A 1 14.13 42.91 -5.93
CA ASP A 1 13.30 42.45 -7.06
C ASP A 1 14.12 41.77 -8.15
N LYS A 2 13.74 40.56 -8.57
CA LYS A 2 14.27 39.97 -9.81
C LYS A 2 13.52 40.58 -11.00
N PRO A 3 14.19 41.06 -12.06
CA PRO A 3 13.51 41.62 -13.21
C PRO A 3 12.55 40.59 -13.82
N LYS A 4 11.34 41.02 -14.18
CA LYS A 4 10.36 40.17 -14.85
C LYS A 4 10.96 39.73 -16.19
N LYS A 5 11.19 38.43 -16.35
CA LYS A 5 11.70 37.81 -17.60
C LYS A 5 10.89 38.31 -18.81
N SER A 6 11.58 38.66 -19.89
CA SER A 6 10.92 39.06 -21.14
C SER A 6 10.10 37.89 -21.72
N LEU A 7 9.11 38.18 -22.57
CA LEU A 7 8.32 37.13 -23.24
C LEU A 7 9.22 36.16 -24.01
N TRP A 8 10.27 36.67 -24.66
CA TRP A 8 11.25 35.86 -25.38
C TRP A 8 12.09 34.98 -24.45
N GLU A 9 12.50 35.50 -23.30
CA GLU A 9 13.24 34.72 -22.30
C GLU A 9 12.40 33.60 -21.69
N LYS A 10 11.09 33.81 -21.52
CA LYS A 10 10.15 32.78 -21.07
C LYS A 10 9.98 31.68 -22.12
N VAL A 11 9.71 32.06 -23.38
CA VAL A 11 9.57 31.11 -24.50
C VAL A 11 10.84 30.29 -24.70
N LYS A 12 12.02 30.94 -24.70
CA LYS A 12 13.31 30.24 -24.83
C LYS A 12 13.54 29.24 -23.67
N HIS A 13 13.21 29.64 -22.44
CA HIS A 13 13.35 28.79 -21.27
C HIS A 13 12.41 27.58 -21.32
N GLU A 14 11.16 27.77 -21.76
CA GLU A 14 10.19 26.68 -21.93
C GLU A 14 10.61 25.73 -23.05
N ALA A 15 10.99 26.26 -24.23
CA ALA A 15 11.45 25.44 -25.35
C ALA A 15 12.69 24.60 -24.99
N GLN A 16 13.65 25.20 -24.27
CA GLN A 16 14.83 24.49 -23.78
C GLN A 16 14.46 23.35 -22.81
N HIS A 17 13.53 23.60 -21.89
CA HIS A 17 13.04 22.58 -20.94
C HIS A 17 12.40 21.39 -21.66
N TYR A 18 11.59 21.63 -22.69
CA TYR A 18 10.99 20.56 -23.49
C TYR A 18 12.03 19.81 -24.33
N TRP A 19 13.03 20.51 -24.88
CA TRP A 19 14.12 19.88 -25.63
C TRP A 19 14.96 18.94 -24.75
N ASP A 20 15.38 19.43 -23.58
CA ASP A 20 16.17 18.64 -22.63
C ASP A 20 15.37 17.45 -22.11
N GLY A 21 14.08 17.64 -21.83
CA GLY A 21 13.17 16.56 -21.45
C GLY A 21 13.01 15.49 -22.55
N THR A 22 12.89 15.89 -23.81
CA THR A 22 12.76 14.95 -24.93
C THR A 22 14.04 14.13 -25.13
N LYS A 23 15.22 14.75 -24.99
CA LYS A 23 16.51 14.06 -25.02
C LYS A 23 16.64 13.05 -23.88
N LEU A 24 16.20 13.42 -22.66
CA LEU A 24 16.21 12.54 -21.51
C LEU A 24 15.30 11.33 -21.74
N LEU A 25 14.07 11.55 -22.19
CA LEU A 25 13.10 10.48 -22.46
C LEU A 25 13.62 9.51 -23.53
N GLY A 26 14.23 10.00 -24.60
CA GLY A 26 14.84 9.15 -25.64
C GLY A 26 15.96 8.26 -25.08
N TYR A 27 16.77 8.78 -24.17
CA TYR A 27 17.79 7.99 -23.49
C TYR A 27 17.17 6.94 -22.55
N GLU A 28 16.14 7.30 -21.78
CA GLU A 28 15.42 6.38 -20.91
C GLU A 28 14.76 5.24 -21.70
N ILE A 29 14.15 5.52 -22.85
CA ILE A 29 13.60 4.50 -23.76
C ILE A 29 14.69 3.52 -24.19
N LYS A 30 15.84 4.03 -24.64
CA LYS A 30 16.96 3.19 -25.09
C LYS A 30 17.45 2.23 -23.98
N VAL A 31 17.62 2.74 -22.76
CA VAL A 31 18.04 1.93 -21.62
C VAL A 31 16.97 0.88 -21.29
N SER A 32 15.71 1.29 -21.21
CA SER A 32 14.59 0.41 -20.88
C SER A 32 14.35 -0.67 -21.93
N THR A 33 14.60 -0.41 -23.22
CA THR A 33 14.59 -1.46 -24.25
C THR A 33 15.63 -2.54 -23.96
N LYS A 34 16.85 -2.17 -23.54
CA LYS A 34 17.88 -3.15 -23.15
C LYS A 34 17.47 -3.97 -21.93
N LEU A 35 16.85 -3.33 -20.93
CA LEU A 35 16.34 -4.02 -19.74
C LEU A 35 15.20 -4.97 -20.07
N LEU A 36 14.30 -4.57 -20.98
CA LEU A 36 13.23 -5.44 -21.47
C LEU A 36 13.80 -6.66 -22.20
N MET A 37 14.81 -6.49 -23.05
CA MET A 37 15.51 -7.61 -23.70
C MET A 37 16.20 -8.53 -22.70
N LYS A 38 16.84 -7.98 -21.66
CA LYS A 38 17.45 -8.75 -20.56
C LYS A 38 16.40 -9.62 -19.85
N MET A 39 15.25 -9.04 -19.52
CA MET A 39 14.13 -9.75 -18.90
C MET A 39 13.55 -10.83 -19.82
N MET A 40 13.32 -10.52 -21.10
CA MET A 40 12.81 -11.50 -22.09
C MET A 40 13.79 -12.65 -22.33
N SER A 41 15.09 -12.42 -22.12
CA SER A 41 16.13 -13.46 -22.19
C SER A 41 16.21 -14.33 -20.93
N GLY A 42 15.33 -14.14 -19.96
CA GLY A 42 15.26 -14.93 -18.72
C GLY A 42 16.15 -14.44 -17.57
N TYR A 43 16.84 -13.31 -17.72
CA TYR A 43 17.64 -12.75 -16.64
C TYR A 43 16.77 -11.91 -15.69
N GLY A 44 17.02 -12.04 -14.38
CA GLY A 44 16.43 -11.18 -13.38
C GLY A 44 16.86 -9.72 -13.53
N LEU A 45 15.96 -8.79 -13.18
CA LEU A 45 16.28 -7.38 -13.05
C LEU A 45 16.59 -7.05 -11.59
N SER A 46 17.58 -6.18 -11.37
CA SER A 46 17.77 -5.56 -10.05
C SER A 46 16.58 -4.66 -9.71
N ARG A 47 16.45 -4.28 -8.43
CA ARG A 47 15.39 -3.37 -8.00
C ARG A 47 15.40 -2.06 -8.79
N ARG A 48 16.60 -1.50 -9.02
CA ARG A 48 16.77 -0.27 -9.80
C ARG A 48 16.38 -0.44 -11.26
N GLU A 49 16.76 -1.55 -11.88
CA GLU A 49 16.41 -1.85 -13.28
C GLU A 49 14.90 -2.00 -13.46
N ALA A 50 14.23 -2.74 -12.56
CA ALA A 50 12.79 -2.92 -12.60
C ALA A 50 12.04 -1.58 -12.45
N ASN A 51 12.45 -0.75 -11.48
CA ASN A 51 11.85 0.57 -11.26
C ASN A 51 12.07 1.52 -12.45
N GLN A 52 13.25 1.50 -13.06
CA GLN A 52 13.54 2.30 -14.25
C GLN A 52 12.65 1.88 -15.42
N LEU A 53 12.56 0.58 -15.69
CA LEU A 53 11.71 0.04 -16.75
C LEU A 53 10.24 0.42 -16.55
N GLN A 54 9.71 0.24 -15.34
CA GLN A 54 8.32 0.59 -15.03
C GLN A 54 8.06 2.09 -15.20
N ARG A 55 8.97 2.96 -14.75
CA ARG A 55 8.84 4.41 -14.94
C ARG A 55 8.79 4.77 -16.41
N THR A 56 9.74 4.27 -17.21
CA THR A 56 9.78 4.56 -18.65
C THR A 56 8.54 4.06 -19.37
N ILE A 57 8.02 2.86 -19.05
CA ILE A 57 6.78 2.35 -19.64
C ILE A 57 5.61 3.30 -19.34
N VAL A 58 5.46 3.75 -18.10
CA VAL A 58 4.41 4.68 -17.70
C VAL A 58 4.56 6.01 -18.43
N ASP A 59 5.78 6.56 -18.50
CA ASP A 59 6.04 7.82 -19.17
C ASP A 59 5.81 7.74 -20.70
N VAL A 60 6.15 6.62 -21.34
CA VAL A 60 5.83 6.36 -22.76
C VAL A 60 4.33 6.24 -22.99
N MET A 61 3.61 5.50 -22.14
CA MET A 61 2.14 5.38 -22.24
C MET A 61 1.44 6.72 -22.08
N ARG A 62 1.97 7.61 -21.22
CA ARG A 62 1.49 8.99 -21.07
C ARG A 62 1.84 9.89 -22.27
N LEU A 63 2.94 9.60 -22.96
CA LEU A 63 3.35 10.34 -24.14
C LEU A 63 2.42 10.09 -25.34
N VAL A 64 1.80 8.91 -25.46
CA VAL A 64 0.92 8.58 -26.60
C VAL A 64 -0.22 9.60 -26.79
N PRO A 65 -1.08 9.89 -25.78
CA PRO A 65 -2.10 10.92 -25.92
C PRO A 65 -1.49 12.32 -26.06
N PHE A 66 -0.32 12.58 -25.48
CA PHE A 66 0.38 13.86 -25.63
C PHE A 66 0.86 14.11 -27.08
N SER A 67 1.36 13.07 -27.76
CA SER A 67 1.87 13.15 -29.14
C SER A 67 0.78 13.56 -30.15
N MET A 68 -0.48 13.23 -29.87
CA MET A 68 -1.64 13.64 -30.67
C MET A 68 -1.78 15.18 -30.71
N PHE A 69 -1.45 15.88 -29.62
CA PHE A 69 -1.51 17.34 -29.55
C PHE A 69 -0.41 18.03 -30.36
N VAL A 70 0.72 17.35 -30.58
CA VAL A 70 1.83 17.84 -31.39
C VAL A 70 1.59 17.60 -32.88
N LEU A 71 0.98 16.46 -33.24
CA LEU A 71 0.72 16.08 -34.62
C LEU A 71 -0.48 16.81 -35.24
N VAL A 72 -1.50 17.14 -34.44
CA VAL A 72 -2.71 17.82 -34.91
C VAL A 72 -2.55 19.34 -34.80
N PRO A 73 -2.58 20.09 -35.92
CA PRO A 73 -2.51 21.55 -35.88
C PRO A 73 -3.61 22.14 -34.98
N PHE A 74 -3.27 23.17 -34.19
CA PHE A 74 -4.14 23.84 -33.21
C PHE A 74 -4.61 23.01 -32.02
N ALA A 75 -4.26 21.71 -31.91
CA ALA A 75 -4.61 20.91 -30.74
C ALA A 75 -3.90 21.41 -29.46
N GLU A 76 -2.75 22.09 -29.58
CA GLU A 76 -2.07 22.73 -28.45
C GLU A 76 -2.99 23.68 -27.64
N LEU A 77 -3.95 24.33 -28.31
CA LEU A 77 -4.93 25.21 -27.64
C LEU A 77 -5.84 24.44 -26.66
N LEU A 78 -5.98 23.12 -26.85
CA LEU A 78 -6.73 22.24 -25.95
C LEU A 78 -5.87 21.70 -24.80
N LEU A 79 -4.54 21.84 -24.82
CA LEU A 79 -3.67 21.36 -23.73
C LEU A 79 -4.06 21.91 -22.35
N PRO A 80 -4.40 23.20 -22.16
CA PRO A 80 -4.85 23.69 -20.86
C PRO A 80 -6.10 22.98 -20.34
N ILE A 81 -7.02 22.64 -21.24
CA ILE A 81 -8.26 21.91 -20.94
C ILE A 81 -7.91 20.44 -20.62
N ALA A 82 -7.06 19.82 -21.44
CA ALA A 82 -6.62 18.45 -21.27
C ALA A 82 -5.86 18.24 -19.95
N LEU A 83 -4.97 19.16 -19.56
CA LEU A 83 -4.26 19.11 -18.27
C LEU A 83 -5.19 19.30 -17.08
N LYS A 84 -6.28 20.07 -17.24
CA LYS A 84 -7.32 20.22 -16.22
C LYS A 84 -8.13 18.94 -16.04
N LEU A 85 -8.41 18.20 -17.11
CA LEU A 85 -9.12 16.92 -17.10
C LEU A 85 -8.21 15.75 -16.69
N PHE A 86 -6.95 15.79 -17.10
CA PHE A 86 -5.94 14.74 -16.91
C PHE A 86 -4.67 15.32 -16.27
N PRO A 87 -4.66 15.55 -14.94
CA PRO A 87 -3.54 16.20 -14.24
C PRO A 87 -2.22 15.41 -14.24
N ASN A 88 -2.23 14.15 -14.71
CA ASN A 88 -1.05 13.30 -14.86
C ASN A 88 -0.75 12.95 -16.34
N LEU A 89 -1.22 13.80 -17.27
CA LEU A 89 -1.02 13.59 -18.71
C LEU A 89 0.44 13.75 -19.14
N LEU A 90 1.18 14.66 -18.50
CA LEU A 90 2.58 14.89 -18.85
C LEU A 90 3.47 13.77 -18.31
N PRO A 91 4.42 13.25 -19.12
CA PRO A 91 5.52 12.43 -18.62
C PRO A 91 6.27 13.14 -17.48
N SER A 92 6.76 12.36 -16.53
CA SER A 92 7.44 12.89 -15.34
C SER A 92 8.65 13.79 -15.69
N THR A 93 9.27 13.52 -16.83
CA THR A 93 10.38 14.25 -17.45
C THR A 93 10.07 15.72 -17.77
N TYR A 94 8.81 16.08 -18.02
CA TYR A 94 8.40 17.45 -18.34
C TYR A 94 7.92 18.24 -17.11
N GLU A 95 7.88 17.62 -15.93
CA GLU A 95 7.38 18.26 -14.71
C GLU A 95 8.36 19.30 -14.14
N SER A 96 7.88 20.52 -13.86
CA SER A 96 8.74 21.57 -13.31
C SER A 96 9.07 21.32 -11.82
N LYS A 97 10.15 21.95 -11.33
CA LYS A 97 10.49 21.89 -9.89
C LYS A 97 9.35 22.41 -9.01
N GLN A 98 8.63 23.44 -9.45
CA GLN A 98 7.52 24.02 -8.70
C GLN A 98 6.33 23.06 -8.65
N ASP A 99 5.99 22.40 -9.75
CA ASP A 99 4.90 21.41 -9.79
C ASP A 99 5.19 20.24 -8.84
N ARG A 100 6.44 19.75 -8.83
CA ARG A 100 6.87 18.69 -7.91
C ARG A 100 6.72 19.10 -6.45
N LEU A 101 7.08 20.34 -6.11
CA LEU A 101 6.90 20.88 -4.75
C LEU A 101 5.43 21.01 -4.39
N GLN A 102 4.58 21.50 -5.30
CA GLN A 102 3.14 21.62 -5.09
C GLN A 102 2.48 20.24 -4.91
N LYS A 103 2.84 19.24 -5.73
CA LYS A 103 2.35 17.86 -5.58
C LYS A 103 2.76 17.26 -4.24
N ARG A 104 4.00 17.48 -3.79
CA ARG A 104 4.48 17.05 -2.46
C ARG A 104 3.69 17.71 -1.33
N ALA A 105 3.48 19.03 -1.40
CA ALA A 105 2.69 19.76 -0.40
C ALA A 105 1.23 19.28 -0.36
N LYS A 106 0.60 19.08 -1.53
CA LYS A 106 -0.76 18.55 -1.64
C LYS A 106 -0.87 17.14 -1.07
N LEU A 107 0.11 16.28 -1.33
CA LEU A 107 0.16 14.94 -0.77
C LEU A 107 0.30 14.99 0.75
N SER A 108 1.18 15.83 1.28
CA SER A 108 1.36 16.03 2.72
C SER A 108 0.05 16.46 3.39
N LYS A 109 -0.65 17.44 2.82
CA LYS A 109 -1.98 17.88 3.30
C LYS A 109 -3.01 16.75 3.27
N THR A 110 -3.02 15.96 2.20
CA THR A 110 -3.92 14.82 2.04
C THR A 110 -3.65 13.76 3.11
N ARG A 111 -2.37 13.48 3.41
CA ARG A 111 -1.98 12.53 4.46
C ARG A 111 -2.39 13.01 5.84
N VAL A 112 -2.22 14.29 6.16
CA VAL A 112 -2.69 14.87 7.43
C VAL A 112 -4.19 14.66 7.59
N SER A 113 -5.00 15.11 6.63
CA SER A 113 -6.47 14.97 6.71
C SER A 113 -6.94 13.51 6.72
N ALA A 114 -6.26 12.62 5.98
CA ALA A 114 -6.60 11.21 5.98
C ALA A 114 -6.21 10.53 7.30
N SER A 115 -5.08 10.92 7.90
CA SER A 115 -4.62 10.38 9.17
C SER A 115 -5.53 10.80 10.32
N GLU A 116 -5.91 12.06 10.40
CA GLU A 116 -6.88 12.56 11.39
C GLU A 116 -8.21 11.82 11.30
N TYR A 117 -8.70 11.60 10.07
CA TYR A 117 -9.91 10.83 9.86
C TYR A 117 -9.76 9.37 10.31
N ILE A 118 -8.67 8.70 9.91
CA ILE A 118 -8.41 7.30 10.30
C ILE A 118 -8.33 7.19 11.83
N LYS A 119 -7.56 8.06 12.49
CA LYS A 119 -7.43 8.10 13.96
C LYS A 119 -8.78 8.20 14.65
N LYS A 120 -9.57 9.22 14.28
CA LYS A 120 -10.90 9.43 14.84
C LYS A 120 -11.81 8.22 14.66
N THR A 121 -11.86 7.66 13.44
CA THR A 121 -12.72 6.49 13.19
C THR A 121 -12.21 5.22 13.85
N MET A 122 -10.90 5.12 14.14
CA MET A 122 -10.33 3.99 14.86
C MET A 122 -10.74 4.03 16.34
N GLU A 123 -10.71 5.22 16.94
CA GLU A 123 -11.23 5.46 18.31
C GLU A 123 -12.73 5.17 18.43
N GLU A 124 -13.50 5.31 17.35
CA GLU A 124 -14.95 5.06 17.34
C GLU A 124 -15.31 3.60 17.05
N SER A 125 -14.59 2.92 16.15
CA SER A 125 -14.99 1.60 15.61
C SER A 125 -14.01 0.45 15.91
N GLY A 126 -12.74 0.78 16.18
CA GLY A 126 -11.68 -0.20 16.45
C GLY A 126 -11.34 -1.17 15.33
N LEU A 127 -10.43 -2.09 15.65
CA LEU A 127 -10.13 -3.28 14.86
C LEU A 127 -10.72 -4.50 15.56
N LYS A 128 -11.47 -5.32 14.82
CA LYS A 128 -12.04 -6.57 15.35
C LYS A 128 -11.05 -7.73 15.21
N LEU A 129 -10.96 -8.55 16.26
CA LEU A 129 -10.18 -9.79 16.25
C LEU A 129 -10.81 -10.87 15.38
N SER A 130 -9.99 -11.86 15.00
CA SER A 130 -10.45 -12.95 14.14
C SER A 130 -11.30 -13.90 14.95
N LYS A 131 -12.30 -14.52 14.33
CA LYS A 131 -13.02 -15.63 14.97
C LYS A 131 -12.17 -16.90 15.12
N LYS A 132 -11.00 -16.97 14.48
CA LYS A 132 -10.11 -18.14 14.41
C LYS A 132 -8.82 -17.98 15.23
N ILE A 133 -8.86 -17.25 16.35
CA ILE A 133 -7.71 -17.13 17.26
C ILE A 133 -7.75 -18.21 18.34
N SER A 134 -6.56 -18.66 18.77
CA SER A 134 -6.41 -19.58 19.92
C SER A 134 -6.85 -18.89 21.22
N GLU A 135 -7.24 -19.68 22.22
CA GLU A 135 -7.52 -19.16 23.56
C GLU A 135 -6.29 -18.47 24.16
N GLU A 136 -5.07 -18.97 23.90
CA GLU A 136 -3.83 -18.32 24.36
C GLU A 136 -3.57 -16.96 23.69
N GLU A 137 -4.06 -16.78 22.46
CA GLU A 137 -3.96 -15.52 21.72
C GLU A 137 -4.98 -14.50 22.25
N LYS A 138 -6.19 -14.97 22.62
CA LYS A 138 -7.20 -14.16 23.31
C LYS A 138 -6.70 -13.70 24.67
N GLU A 139 -6.11 -14.59 25.46
CA GLU A 139 -5.50 -14.22 26.75
C GLU A 139 -4.38 -13.20 26.59
N ALA A 140 -3.52 -13.38 25.57
CA ALA A 140 -2.47 -12.41 25.27
C ALA A 140 -3.03 -11.04 24.88
N PHE A 141 -4.16 -11.02 24.15
CA PHE A 141 -4.86 -9.79 23.82
C PHE A 141 -5.47 -9.12 25.06
N VAL A 142 -6.20 -9.86 25.88
CA VAL A 142 -6.86 -9.32 27.08
C VAL A 142 -5.83 -8.80 28.09
N SER A 143 -4.76 -9.56 28.36
CA SER A 143 -3.67 -9.12 29.24
C SER A 143 -2.95 -7.86 28.75
N PHE A 144 -2.85 -7.66 27.43
CA PHE A 144 -2.26 -6.44 26.87
C PHE A 144 -3.11 -5.21 27.18
N PHE A 145 -4.42 -5.31 27.01
CA PHE A 145 -5.35 -4.22 27.34
C PHE A 145 -5.42 -3.98 28.84
N ASP A 146 -5.40 -5.03 29.67
CA ASP A 146 -5.34 -4.89 31.13
C ASP A 146 -4.14 -4.04 31.56
N ILE A 147 -2.95 -4.28 30.99
CA ILE A 147 -1.74 -3.51 31.26
C ILE A 147 -1.93 -2.03 30.89
N ILE A 148 -2.53 -1.76 29.73
CA ILE A 148 -2.79 -0.39 29.25
C ILE A 148 -3.82 0.30 30.15
N SER A 149 -4.92 -0.38 30.52
CA SER A 149 -5.96 0.14 31.41
C SER A 149 -5.43 0.44 32.81
N MET A 150 -4.41 -0.29 33.27
CA MET A 150 -3.68 -0.01 34.52
C MET A 150 -2.70 1.18 34.40
N GLY A 151 -2.59 1.82 33.23
CA GLY A 151 -1.68 2.93 32.98
C GLY A 151 -0.22 2.50 32.82
N SER A 152 0.04 1.21 32.60
CA SER A 152 1.38 0.66 32.38
C SER A 152 1.69 0.49 30.90
N HIS A 153 2.97 0.52 30.52
CA HIS A 153 3.40 0.30 29.15
C HIS A 153 3.69 -1.18 28.90
N PRO A 154 3.06 -1.83 27.89
CA PRO A 154 3.33 -3.23 27.57
C PRO A 154 4.75 -3.42 27.03
N SER A 155 5.32 -4.61 27.26
CA SER A 155 6.63 -4.94 26.73
C SER A 155 6.61 -5.00 25.20
N ARG A 156 7.76 -4.77 24.55
CA ARG A 156 7.87 -4.84 23.08
C ARG A 156 7.47 -6.21 22.53
N GLU A 157 7.83 -7.28 23.23
CA GLU A 157 7.47 -8.65 22.86
C GLU A 157 5.96 -8.88 22.92
N HIS A 158 5.30 -8.35 23.95
CA HIS A 158 3.85 -8.43 24.10
C HIS A 158 3.13 -7.65 23.01
N LEU A 159 3.61 -6.42 22.73
CA LEU A 159 3.12 -5.61 21.61
C LEU A 159 3.23 -6.36 20.27
N ILE A 160 4.38 -6.97 19.99
CA ILE A 160 4.60 -7.76 18.75
C ILE A 160 3.69 -8.98 18.71
N LYS A 161 3.48 -9.67 19.84
CA LYS A 161 2.57 -10.83 19.91
C LYS A 161 1.14 -10.43 19.56
N VAL A 162 0.64 -9.33 20.12
CA VAL A 162 -0.72 -8.82 19.87
C VAL A 162 -0.86 -8.26 18.45
N ALA A 163 0.12 -7.50 17.97
CA ALA A 163 0.09 -6.92 16.63
C ALA A 163 0.01 -7.99 15.53
N ARG A 164 0.60 -9.17 15.73
CA ARG A 164 0.52 -10.31 14.80
C ARG A 164 -0.88 -10.92 14.66
N LEU A 165 -1.77 -10.69 15.62
CA LEU A 165 -3.15 -11.20 15.57
C LEU A 165 -3.98 -10.50 14.47
N PHE A 166 -3.58 -9.30 14.05
CA PHE A 166 -4.31 -8.47 13.09
C PHE A 166 -3.83 -8.70 11.65
N LYS A 167 -4.16 -9.88 11.09
CA LYS A 167 -3.77 -10.29 9.73
C LYS A 167 -4.17 -9.29 8.64
N ASN A 168 -3.45 -9.27 7.52
CA ASN A 168 -3.60 -8.21 6.51
C ASN A 168 -5.02 -8.16 5.95
N ASP A 169 -5.53 -9.31 5.52
CA ASP A 169 -6.83 -9.37 4.83
C ASP A 169 -7.96 -9.03 5.79
N GLN A 170 -7.88 -9.51 7.03
CA GLN A 170 -8.85 -9.22 8.07
C GLN A 170 -8.90 -7.74 8.45
N VAL A 171 -7.74 -7.09 8.61
CA VAL A 171 -7.70 -5.65 8.88
C VAL A 171 -8.42 -4.89 7.78
N LEU A 172 -8.19 -5.24 6.51
CA LEU A 172 -8.84 -4.57 5.37
C LEU A 172 -10.34 -4.85 5.26
N ASP A 173 -10.77 -6.05 5.63
CA ASP A 173 -12.18 -6.43 5.61
C ASP A 173 -12.96 -5.71 6.73
N ASN A 174 -12.33 -5.48 7.88
CA ASN A 174 -12.90 -4.72 9.00
C ASN A 174 -13.04 -3.21 8.73
N LEU A 175 -12.34 -2.65 7.75
CA LEU A 175 -12.42 -1.22 7.46
C LEU A 175 -13.71 -0.88 6.72
N SER A 176 -14.43 0.11 7.23
CA SER A 176 -15.57 0.72 6.54
C SER A 176 -15.14 1.41 5.25
N ARG A 177 -16.08 1.60 4.32
CA ARG A 177 -15.82 2.31 3.06
C ARG A 177 -15.13 3.68 3.23
N PRO A 178 -15.59 4.57 4.13
CA PRO A 178 -14.89 5.84 4.34
C PRO A 178 -13.44 5.68 4.80
N GLN A 179 -13.17 4.69 5.67
CA GLN A 179 -11.80 4.36 6.11
C GLN A 179 -10.96 3.83 4.95
N LEU A 180 -11.50 2.94 4.11
CA LEU A 180 -10.83 2.47 2.90
C LEU A 180 -10.47 3.61 1.95
N VAL A 181 -11.39 4.57 1.76
CA VAL A 181 -11.14 5.78 0.95
C VAL A 181 -10.03 6.63 1.56
N ALA A 182 -10.04 6.85 2.88
CA ALA A 182 -9.01 7.61 3.58
C ALA A 182 -7.64 6.93 3.49
N MET A 183 -7.59 5.61 3.72
CA MET A 183 -6.39 4.78 3.61
C MET A 183 -5.82 4.82 2.19
N THR A 184 -6.67 4.69 1.18
CA THR A 184 -6.28 4.79 -0.23
C THR A 184 -5.64 6.14 -0.55
N LYS A 185 -6.26 7.25 -0.09
CA LYS A 185 -5.69 8.61 -0.23
C LYS A 185 -4.36 8.76 0.51
N TYR A 186 -4.26 8.22 1.72
CA TYR A 186 -3.04 8.25 2.53
C TYR A 186 -1.87 7.56 1.82
N MET A 187 -2.12 6.38 1.24
CA MET A 187 -1.19 5.62 0.40
C MET A 187 -0.93 6.25 -0.98
N SER A 188 -1.36 7.50 -1.20
CA SER A 188 -1.14 8.26 -2.44
C SER A 188 -1.81 7.62 -3.67
N LEU A 189 -2.89 6.86 -3.45
CA LEU A 189 -3.72 6.26 -4.48
C LEU A 189 -4.96 7.12 -4.72
N ARG A 190 -5.54 7.03 -5.92
CA ARG A 190 -6.83 7.65 -6.23
C ARG A 190 -7.94 6.65 -5.88
N PRO A 191 -8.79 6.93 -4.87
CA PRO A 191 -9.92 6.08 -4.58
C PRO A 191 -10.96 6.17 -5.70
N PHE A 192 -11.47 5.01 -6.13
CA PHE A 192 -12.60 4.90 -7.04
C PHE A 192 -13.26 3.52 -6.88
N GLY A 193 -14.48 3.40 -7.37
CA GLY A 193 -15.20 2.12 -7.39
C GLY A 193 -15.87 1.74 -6.07
N THR A 194 -16.22 0.46 -5.99
CA THR A 194 -16.85 -0.20 -4.84
C THR A 194 -15.81 -0.59 -3.78
N ASP A 195 -16.28 -1.08 -2.65
CA ASP A 195 -15.44 -1.38 -1.49
C ASP A 195 -14.45 -2.51 -1.81
N SER A 196 -14.88 -3.51 -2.58
CA SER A 196 -14.01 -4.56 -3.12
C SER A 196 -12.90 -3.99 -4.01
N ILE A 197 -13.18 -2.97 -4.81
CA ILE A 197 -12.16 -2.32 -5.65
C ILE A 197 -11.17 -1.55 -4.78
N LEU A 198 -11.64 -0.83 -3.75
CA LEU A 198 -10.76 -0.12 -2.82
C LEU A 198 -9.85 -1.10 -2.04
N ARG A 199 -10.41 -2.22 -1.54
CA ARG A 199 -9.62 -3.27 -0.88
C ARG A 199 -8.60 -3.87 -1.84
N TYR A 200 -8.98 -4.21 -3.06
CA TYR A 200 -8.05 -4.68 -4.09
C TYR A 200 -6.92 -3.68 -4.36
N GLN A 201 -7.22 -2.38 -4.47
CA GLN A 201 -6.21 -1.33 -4.66
C GLN A 201 -5.19 -1.31 -3.53
N ILE A 202 -5.67 -1.42 -2.27
CA ILE A 202 -4.82 -1.46 -1.09
C ILE A 202 -4.01 -2.76 -1.09
N ARG A 203 -4.64 -3.93 -1.29
CA ARG A 203 -3.96 -5.24 -1.34
C ARG A 203 -2.86 -5.27 -2.39
N HIS A 204 -3.16 -4.83 -3.61
CA HIS A 204 -2.17 -4.76 -4.69
C HIS A 204 -1.00 -3.83 -4.33
N ARG A 205 -1.29 -2.68 -3.71
CA ARG A 205 -0.25 -1.75 -3.25
C ARG A 205 0.60 -2.39 -2.15
N LEU A 206 -0.02 -3.02 -1.16
CA LEU A 206 0.70 -3.73 -0.11
C LEU A 206 1.59 -4.80 -0.73
N LEU A 207 1.08 -5.68 -1.60
CA LEU A 207 1.86 -6.70 -2.31
C LEU A 207 3.09 -6.11 -3.04
N THR A 208 2.95 -4.93 -3.64
CA THR A 208 4.07 -4.22 -4.27
C THR A 208 5.12 -3.82 -3.24
N ILE A 209 4.70 -3.27 -2.09
CA ILE A 209 5.57 -2.96 -0.95
C ILE A 209 6.22 -4.24 -0.41
N ILE A 210 5.48 -5.35 -0.36
CA ILE A 210 6.00 -6.64 0.13
C ILE A 210 7.21 -7.09 -0.69
N LYS A 211 7.06 -7.06 -2.01
CA LYS A 211 8.12 -7.43 -2.94
C LYS A 211 9.30 -6.46 -2.86
N ASP A 212 9.00 -5.17 -2.74
CA ASP A 212 10.01 -4.12 -2.62
C ASP A 212 10.82 -4.25 -1.31
N ASP A 213 10.18 -4.59 -0.19
CA ASP A 213 10.86 -4.81 1.10
C ASP A 213 11.89 -5.94 1.03
N LYS A 214 11.55 -7.08 0.41
CA LYS A 214 12.50 -8.18 0.22
C LYS A 214 13.69 -7.75 -0.64
N ALA A 215 13.44 -6.97 -1.69
CA ALA A 215 14.50 -6.47 -2.56
C ALA A 215 15.41 -5.45 -1.84
N ILE A 216 14.85 -4.54 -1.05
CA ILE A 216 15.62 -3.58 -0.26
C ILE A 216 16.43 -4.28 0.83
N ASP A 217 15.85 -5.25 1.53
CA ASP A 217 16.55 -5.98 2.59
C ASP A 217 17.74 -6.77 2.03
N TYR A 218 17.58 -7.36 0.83
CA TYR A 218 18.66 -8.04 0.11
C TYR A 218 19.77 -7.09 -0.37
N GLU A 219 19.42 -5.94 -0.97
CA GLU A 219 20.40 -4.97 -1.47
C GLU A 219 20.99 -4.08 -0.35
N GLY A 220 20.32 -4.01 0.80
CA GLY A 220 20.63 -3.15 1.94
C GLY A 220 20.08 -1.73 1.81
N VAL A 221 19.59 -1.16 2.93
CA VAL A 221 19.05 0.22 2.99
C VAL A 221 20.08 1.28 2.58
N GLU A 222 21.35 1.06 2.90
CA GLU A 222 22.45 1.97 2.56
C GLU A 222 22.72 2.07 1.05
N SER A 223 22.28 1.07 0.28
CA SER A 223 22.41 1.11 -1.18
C SER A 223 21.48 2.14 -1.82
N LEU A 224 20.42 2.61 -1.14
CA LEU A 224 19.45 3.53 -1.72
C LEU A 224 20.00 4.94 -1.86
N THR A 225 19.80 5.54 -3.03
CA THR A 225 19.99 6.98 -3.23
C THR A 225 18.94 7.77 -2.46
N ILE A 226 19.21 9.04 -2.13
CA ILE A 226 18.26 9.90 -1.39
C ILE A 226 16.86 9.95 -2.04
N PRO A 227 16.72 10.09 -3.38
CA PRO A 227 15.41 10.05 -4.02
C PRO A 227 14.71 8.68 -3.95
N GLU A 228 15.47 7.58 -4.04
CA GLU A 228 14.93 6.22 -3.89
C GLU A 228 14.47 5.98 -2.46
N LEU A 229 15.25 6.43 -1.46
CA LEU A 229 14.92 6.37 -0.05
C LEU A 229 13.62 7.15 0.24
N GLN A 230 13.52 8.40 -0.20
CA GLN A 230 12.30 9.19 -0.08
C GLN A 230 11.09 8.51 -0.73
N THR A 231 11.28 7.88 -1.89
CA THR A 231 10.19 7.17 -2.58
C THR A 231 9.77 5.91 -1.81
N ALA A 232 10.74 5.12 -1.36
CA ALA A 232 10.51 3.89 -0.60
C ALA A 232 9.79 4.18 0.72
N CYS A 233 10.25 5.17 1.48
CA CYS A 233 9.61 5.66 2.70
C CYS A 233 8.19 6.16 2.41
N SER A 234 8.03 7.02 1.40
CA SER A 234 6.72 7.58 1.05
C SER A 234 5.70 6.50 0.66
N GLN A 235 6.11 5.46 -0.07
CA GLN A 235 5.22 4.34 -0.45
C GLN A 235 4.72 3.54 0.75
N ARG A 236 5.52 3.47 1.83
CA ARG A 236 5.20 2.80 3.10
C ARG A 236 4.46 3.71 4.09
N GLY A 237 4.02 4.90 3.65
CA GLY A 237 3.38 5.86 4.54
C GLY A 237 4.34 6.58 5.48
N ILE A 238 5.66 6.38 5.38
CA ILE A 238 6.64 7.04 6.26
C ILE A 238 6.68 8.54 5.95
N LYS A 239 6.79 9.39 6.98
CA LYS A 239 6.93 10.85 6.83
C LYS A 239 8.28 11.20 6.21
N THR A 240 8.24 11.85 5.05
CA THR A 240 9.46 12.24 4.31
C THR A 240 9.74 13.74 4.31
N THR A 241 8.80 14.56 4.76
CA THR A 241 8.93 16.01 4.76
C THR A 241 9.62 16.45 6.05
N ASP A 242 10.64 17.30 5.91
CA ASP A 242 11.44 17.84 7.03
C ASP A 242 12.18 16.78 7.85
N VAL A 243 12.49 15.64 7.24
CA VAL A 243 13.24 14.53 7.86
C VAL A 243 14.62 14.40 7.21
N SER A 244 15.66 14.19 8.02
CA SER A 244 17.02 13.99 7.53
C SER A 244 17.15 12.65 6.79
N PRO A 245 18.06 12.53 5.79
CA PRO A 245 18.29 11.25 5.12
C PRO A 245 18.72 10.13 6.06
N GLY A 246 19.47 10.44 7.13
CA GLY A 246 19.87 9.46 8.14
C GLY A 246 18.66 8.90 8.89
N ARG A 247 17.76 9.77 9.35
CA ARG A 247 16.52 9.35 10.02
C ARG A 247 15.61 8.54 9.09
N LEU A 248 15.52 8.89 7.81
CA LEU A 248 14.75 8.10 6.85
C LEU A 248 15.31 6.67 6.67
N ARG A 249 16.63 6.48 6.77
CA ARG A 249 17.22 5.13 6.73
C ARG A 249 16.89 4.33 7.97
N GLU A 250 16.95 4.97 9.14
CA GLU A 250 16.56 4.35 10.41
C GLU A 250 15.08 3.94 10.42
N ASP A 251 14.19 4.85 9.98
CA ASP A 251 12.76 4.59 9.87
C ASP A 251 12.47 3.44 8.89
N LEU A 252 13.15 3.41 7.73
CA LEU A 252 13.01 2.32 6.75
C LEU A 252 13.58 1.00 7.28
N SER A 253 14.71 1.02 7.97
CA SER A 253 15.29 -0.17 8.61
C SER A 253 14.35 -0.75 9.66
N THR A 254 13.73 0.13 10.47
CA THR A 254 12.75 -0.25 11.48
C THR A 254 11.50 -0.86 10.84
N TRP A 255 11.01 -0.26 9.76
CA TRP A 255 9.91 -0.83 8.96
C TRP A 255 10.22 -2.25 8.48
N LEU A 256 11.40 -2.44 7.88
CA LEU A 256 11.84 -3.75 7.39
C LEU A 256 11.97 -4.75 8.53
N ASP A 257 12.40 -4.31 9.72
CA ASP A 257 12.52 -5.19 10.89
C ASP A 257 11.18 -5.68 11.40
N LEU A 258 10.26 -4.75 11.63
CA LEU A 258 8.90 -5.06 12.03
C LEU A 258 8.23 -6.01 11.04
N ARG A 259 8.45 -5.79 9.74
CA ARG A 259 7.75 -6.55 8.70
C ARG A 259 8.40 -7.90 8.38
N LEU A 260 9.71 -7.93 8.12
CA LEU A 260 10.38 -9.15 7.65
C LEU A 260 10.78 -10.09 8.78
N ARG A 261 11.15 -9.54 9.95
CA ARG A 261 11.66 -10.30 11.10
C ARG A 261 10.58 -10.51 12.16
N GLN A 262 9.88 -9.45 12.57
CA GLN A 262 8.80 -9.54 13.57
C GLN A 262 7.44 -9.97 12.98
N LYS A 263 7.34 -10.08 11.64
CA LYS A 263 6.13 -10.52 10.91
C LYS A 263 4.89 -9.70 11.24
N ILE A 264 5.05 -8.39 11.49
CA ILE A 264 3.92 -7.50 11.68
C ILE A 264 3.20 -7.29 10.34
N PRO A 265 1.87 -7.44 10.29
CA PRO A 265 1.07 -7.22 9.09
C PRO A 265 1.25 -5.82 8.50
N SER A 266 1.39 -5.76 7.17
CA SER A 266 1.62 -4.54 6.41
C SER A 266 0.46 -3.55 6.54
N SER A 267 -0.78 -4.05 6.56
CA SER A 267 -1.98 -3.22 6.74
C SER A 267 -1.94 -2.46 8.07
N LEU A 268 -1.57 -3.15 9.16
CA LEU A 268 -1.43 -2.58 10.49
C LEU A 268 -0.26 -1.59 10.54
N LEU A 269 0.87 -1.90 9.90
CA LEU A 269 2.00 -0.96 9.81
C LEU A 269 1.62 0.34 9.08
N ILE A 270 0.83 0.27 8.01
CA ILE A 270 0.32 1.48 7.34
C ILE A 270 -0.63 2.24 8.27
N LEU A 271 -1.52 1.57 9.01
CA LEU A 271 -2.37 2.25 10.00
C LEU A 271 -1.53 2.95 11.07
N SER A 272 -0.47 2.30 11.57
CA SER A 272 0.46 2.91 12.54
C SER A 272 1.18 4.12 11.98
N SER A 273 1.56 4.10 10.70
CA SER A 273 2.16 5.26 10.05
C SER A 273 1.22 6.48 9.98
N THR A 274 -0.10 6.32 10.07
CA THR A 274 -1.01 7.47 10.19
C THR A 274 -0.81 8.22 11.51
N TYR A 275 -0.34 7.54 12.56
CA TYR A 275 -0.07 8.15 13.85
C TYR A 275 1.12 9.11 13.82
N THR A 276 2.09 8.87 12.94
CA THR A 276 3.25 9.75 12.72
C THR A 276 2.92 11.06 11.99
N TYR A 277 1.66 11.29 11.62
CA TYR A 277 1.16 12.52 10.99
C TYR A 277 0.13 13.23 11.88
N GLY A 278 0.09 14.57 11.83
CA GLY A 278 -0.83 15.40 12.63
C GLY A 278 -0.20 15.97 13.90
N GLU A 279 -1.03 16.49 14.81
CA GLU A 279 -0.59 17.27 15.98
C GLU A 279 0.29 16.46 16.96
N ASN A 280 0.00 15.17 17.15
CA ASN A 280 0.76 14.27 18.03
C ASN A 280 1.97 13.62 17.35
N ALA A 281 2.38 14.07 16.16
CA ALA A 281 3.51 13.47 15.44
C ALA A 281 4.85 13.65 16.17
N HIS A 282 4.97 14.63 17.08
CA HIS A 282 6.20 14.93 17.80
C HIS A 282 6.45 14.02 19.01
N SER A 283 5.43 13.34 19.53
CA SER A 283 5.57 12.42 20.67
C SER A 283 5.90 10.99 20.27
N ILE A 284 5.87 10.68 18.97
CA ILE A 284 6.15 9.35 18.45
C ILE A 284 7.60 9.32 18.01
N GLU A 285 8.46 8.81 18.89
CA GLU A 285 9.89 8.68 18.61
C GLU A 285 10.19 7.43 17.78
N SER A 286 9.38 6.37 17.95
CA SER A 286 9.57 5.08 17.29
C SER A 286 8.32 4.55 16.58
N TYR A 287 8.51 3.74 15.53
CA TYR A 287 7.43 2.98 14.90
C TYR A 287 6.71 2.02 15.86
N TYR A 288 7.40 1.58 16.92
CA TYR A 288 6.79 0.80 17.99
C TYR A 288 5.74 1.62 18.76
N ASP A 289 6.00 2.90 19.03
CA ASP A 289 5.06 3.78 19.72
C ASP A 289 3.85 4.08 18.84
N ALA A 290 4.07 4.18 17.52
CA ALA A 290 3.00 4.32 16.55
C ALA A 290 2.08 3.08 16.52
N LEU A 291 2.67 1.88 16.59
CA LEU A 291 1.92 0.61 16.68
C LEU A 291 1.13 0.53 17.99
N LEU A 292 1.77 0.91 19.10
CA LEU A 292 1.10 0.98 20.40
C LEU A 292 -0.09 1.93 20.34
N ALA A 293 0.06 3.12 19.75
CA ALA A 293 -1.01 4.11 19.64
C ALA A 293 -2.23 3.60 18.84
N VAL A 294 -2.01 2.82 17.76
CA VAL A 294 -3.11 2.18 17.02
C VAL A 294 -3.83 1.17 17.90
N LEU A 295 -3.10 0.29 18.59
CA LEU A 295 -3.72 -0.76 19.39
C LEU A 295 -4.41 -0.19 20.64
N SER A 296 -3.84 0.84 21.25
CA SER A 296 -4.44 1.57 22.37
C SER A 296 -5.69 2.38 21.98
N SER A 297 -5.87 2.67 20.69
CA SER A 297 -7.08 3.35 20.20
C SER A 297 -8.26 2.41 19.95
N ILE A 298 -8.07 1.10 20.13
CA ILE A 298 -9.16 0.13 20.00
C ILE A 298 -10.16 0.35 21.16
N PRO A 299 -11.46 0.50 20.87
CA PRO A 299 -12.49 0.76 21.89
C PRO A 299 -12.65 -0.39 22.90
N ASP A 300 -13.08 -0.02 24.10
CA ASP A 300 -13.32 -0.95 25.21
C ASP A 300 -14.36 -2.02 24.86
N GLU A 301 -15.29 -1.75 23.94
CA GLU A 301 -16.29 -2.73 23.48
C GLU A 301 -15.62 -3.97 22.87
N VAL A 302 -14.58 -3.78 22.06
CA VAL A 302 -13.86 -4.91 21.43
C VAL A 302 -13.12 -5.73 22.48
N TYR A 303 -12.49 -5.05 23.43
CA TYR A 303 -11.83 -5.69 24.57
C TYR A 303 -12.81 -6.47 25.44
N ASN A 304 -13.95 -5.86 25.78
CA ASN A 304 -14.98 -6.48 26.60
C ASN A 304 -15.56 -7.72 25.92
N VAL A 305 -15.78 -7.69 24.60
CA VAL A 305 -16.19 -8.88 23.84
C VAL A 305 -15.15 -9.99 23.92
N ALA A 306 -13.86 -9.67 23.71
CA ALA A 306 -12.79 -10.67 23.83
C ALA A 306 -12.68 -11.26 25.24
N LYS A 307 -12.83 -10.43 26.28
CA LYS A 307 -12.85 -10.85 27.68
C LYS A 307 -14.06 -11.71 28.02
N LEU A 308 -15.23 -11.38 27.48
CA LEU A 308 -16.46 -12.15 27.65
C LEU A 308 -16.35 -13.53 26.97
N GLU A 309 -15.71 -13.62 25.80
CA GLU A 309 -15.47 -14.92 25.16
C GLU A 309 -14.60 -15.86 25.99
N LEU A 310 -13.65 -15.32 26.76
CA LEU A 310 -12.84 -16.07 27.73
C LEU A 310 -13.61 -16.47 29.00
N SER A 311 -14.74 -15.83 29.29
CA SER A 311 -15.54 -16.14 30.48
C SER A 311 -16.41 -17.39 30.29
N ASP A 312 -16.62 -18.18 31.34
CA ASP A 312 -17.41 -19.43 31.27
C ASP A 312 -18.94 -19.22 31.19
N ASP A 313 -19.41 -17.97 31.10
CA ASP A 313 -20.85 -17.68 31.08
C ASP A 313 -21.49 -17.99 29.73
N SER A 314 -22.01 -19.21 29.64
CA SER A 314 -22.66 -19.78 28.44
C SER A 314 -23.89 -18.99 27.99
N LYS A 315 -24.58 -18.27 28.89
CA LYS A 315 -25.77 -17.48 28.54
C LYS A 315 -25.42 -16.17 27.86
N LEU A 316 -24.37 -15.51 28.34
CA LEU A 316 -23.86 -14.27 27.74
C LEU A 316 -23.24 -14.55 26.37
N LYS A 317 -22.46 -15.64 26.24
CA LYS A 317 -21.93 -16.12 24.94
C LYS A 317 -23.04 -16.29 23.91
N LEU A 318 -24.16 -16.91 24.29
CA LEU A 318 -25.30 -17.12 23.40
C LEU A 318 -25.97 -15.80 22.97
N ALA A 319 -26.05 -14.81 23.86
CA ALA A 319 -26.66 -13.51 23.57
C ALA A 319 -25.80 -12.71 22.58
N THR A 320 -24.49 -12.63 22.81
CA THR A 320 -23.56 -11.93 21.92
C THR A 320 -23.50 -12.58 20.54
N LEU A 321 -23.57 -13.91 20.45
CA LEU A 321 -23.62 -14.62 19.16
C LEU A 321 -24.87 -14.28 18.37
N LYS A 322 -26.04 -14.19 19.02
CA LYS A 322 -27.30 -13.83 18.35
C LYS A 322 -27.30 -12.40 17.82
N GLU A 323 -26.80 -11.46 18.61
CA GLU A 323 -26.66 -10.05 18.21
C GLU A 323 -25.71 -9.90 17.02
N GLN A 324 -24.57 -10.61 17.03
CA GLN A 324 -23.67 -10.63 15.89
C GLN A 324 -24.30 -11.26 14.64
N GLU A 325 -25.08 -12.32 14.79
CA GLU A 325 -25.75 -12.97 13.66
C GLU A 325 -26.78 -12.05 13.01
N GLU A 326 -27.50 -11.25 13.81
CA GLU A 326 -28.44 -10.24 13.31
C GLU A 326 -27.72 -9.13 12.52
N LEU A 327 -26.60 -8.61 13.05
CA LEU A 327 -25.78 -7.62 12.34
C LEU A 327 -25.20 -8.15 11.02
N ILE A 328 -24.72 -9.40 11.01
CA ILE A 328 -24.21 -10.06 9.80
C ILE A 328 -25.34 -10.23 8.77
N ASN A 329 -26.54 -10.59 9.21
CA ASN A 329 -27.67 -10.79 8.32
C ASN A 329 -28.11 -9.46 7.68
N GLU A 330 -28.11 -8.36 8.44
CA GLU A 330 -28.33 -7.01 7.90
C GLU A 330 -27.28 -6.60 6.86
N GLU A 331 -26.00 -6.87 7.12
CA GLU A 331 -24.92 -6.57 6.18
C GLU A 331 -25.06 -7.38 4.89
N ASN A 332 -25.30 -8.69 5.00
CA ASN A 332 -25.56 -9.57 3.86
C ASN A 332 -26.81 -9.14 3.05
N LEU A 333 -27.83 -8.61 3.73
CA LEU A 333 -29.01 -8.03 3.08
C LEU A 333 -28.67 -6.75 2.30
N ARG A 334 -27.77 -5.92 2.80
CA ARG A 334 -27.28 -4.72 2.09
C ARG A 334 -26.39 -5.07 0.90
N GLU A 335 -25.63 -6.16 0.97
CA GLU A 335 -24.74 -6.59 -0.11
C GLU A 335 -25.45 -7.35 -1.25
N LYS A 336 -26.62 -7.96 -0.99
CA LYS A 336 -27.38 -8.78 -1.97
C LYS A 336 -27.77 -8.03 -3.25
N ASP A 337 -27.91 -6.71 -3.20
CA ASP A 337 -28.22 -5.88 -4.38
C ASP A 337 -26.97 -5.35 -5.13
N THR A 338 -25.75 -5.65 -4.65
CA THR A 338 -24.50 -5.25 -5.30
C THR A 338 -23.81 -6.44 -5.97
N VAL A 339 -24.19 -6.75 -7.21
CA VAL A 339 -23.46 -7.74 -8.02
C VAL A 339 -22.09 -7.17 -8.40
N ASN A 340 -21.05 -7.47 -7.61
CA ASN A 340 -19.66 -7.15 -7.93
C ASN A 340 -19.05 -8.24 -8.83
N GLN A 341 -18.84 -7.94 -10.12
CA GLN A 341 -18.16 -8.82 -11.08
C GLN A 341 -16.62 -8.70 -11.07
N VAL A 342 -16.00 -8.43 -9.92
CA VAL A 342 -14.53 -8.37 -9.82
C VAL A 342 -14.04 -9.43 -8.84
N LYS A 343 -13.37 -10.47 -9.36
CA LYS A 343 -12.68 -11.47 -8.55
C LYS A 343 -11.40 -10.87 -7.97
N ASP A 344 -11.42 -10.51 -6.70
CA ASP A 344 -10.21 -10.23 -5.93
C ASP A 344 -9.58 -11.57 -5.52
N ASN A 345 -8.57 -12.01 -6.29
CA ASN A 345 -7.84 -13.24 -6.00
C ASN A 345 -6.56 -12.98 -5.18
N ILE A 346 -6.31 -11.74 -4.75
CA ILE A 346 -5.11 -11.42 -3.98
C ILE A 346 -5.40 -11.70 -2.52
N LYS A 347 -4.74 -12.72 -1.98
CA LYS A 347 -4.70 -12.99 -0.53
C LYS A 347 -3.29 -12.72 -0.04
N LEU A 348 -3.15 -11.68 0.77
CA LEU A 348 -1.84 -11.23 1.22
C LEU A 348 -1.22 -12.22 2.20
N ASP A 349 -2.06 -12.77 3.08
CA ASP A 349 -1.59 -13.68 4.12
C ASP A 349 -1.10 -15.01 3.50
N GLU A 350 -1.81 -15.57 2.52
CA GLU A 350 -1.35 -16.76 1.77
C GLU A 350 -0.04 -16.52 1.00
N TYR A 351 0.12 -15.33 0.41
CA TYR A 351 1.37 -14.97 -0.26
C TYR A 351 2.55 -14.86 0.71
N GLU A 352 2.31 -14.33 1.91
CA GLU A 352 3.34 -14.24 2.94
C GLU A 352 3.74 -15.64 3.44
N ASP A 353 2.78 -16.52 3.68
CA ASP A 353 2.99 -17.91 4.14
C ASP A 353 3.73 -18.76 3.10
N THR A 354 3.28 -18.75 1.84
CA THR A 354 3.92 -19.52 0.75
C THR A 354 5.31 -19.01 0.40
N ALA A 355 5.55 -17.70 0.54
CA ALA A 355 6.87 -17.14 0.27
C ALA A 355 7.89 -17.42 1.40
N THR A 356 7.46 -17.96 2.54
CA THR A 356 8.32 -18.49 3.61
C THR A 356 8.69 -19.97 3.42
N GLU A 357 7.88 -20.75 2.72
CA GLU A 357 8.10 -22.21 2.60
C GLU A 357 9.13 -22.61 1.54
N GLY A 358 9.60 -21.68 0.70
CA GLY A 358 10.56 -21.98 -0.36
C GLY A 358 9.92 -22.81 -1.48
N MET A 359 10.36 -22.58 -2.72
CA MET A 359 9.81 -23.23 -3.90
C MET A 359 10.09 -24.74 -3.87
N LYS A 360 9.16 -25.56 -3.37
CA LYS A 360 9.16 -27.00 -3.65
C LYS A 360 8.75 -27.16 -5.10
N ILE A 361 9.75 -27.37 -5.95
CA ILE A 361 9.56 -27.78 -7.33
C ILE A 361 9.09 -29.24 -7.27
N GLU A 362 7.78 -29.47 -7.29
CA GLU A 362 7.25 -30.76 -7.68
C GLU A 362 7.51 -30.91 -9.19
N VAL A 363 8.48 -31.76 -9.52
CA VAL A 363 8.70 -32.21 -10.89
C VAL A 363 7.50 -33.07 -11.26
N GLU A 364 6.58 -32.53 -12.06
CA GLU A 364 5.54 -33.32 -12.71
C GLU A 364 6.20 -34.39 -13.60
N GLU A 365 6.19 -35.64 -13.13
CA GLU A 365 6.43 -36.80 -13.98
C GLU A 365 5.35 -36.84 -15.07
N LYS A 366 5.77 -36.64 -16.32
CA LYS A 366 4.91 -36.82 -17.49
C LYS A 366 4.43 -38.27 -17.56
N ALA A 367 3.12 -38.47 -17.41
CA ALA A 367 2.47 -39.74 -17.72
C ALA A 367 2.60 -40.06 -19.24
N PRO A 368 2.73 -41.34 -19.63
CA PRO A 368 2.87 -41.73 -21.03
C PRO A 368 1.53 -41.62 -21.77
N VAL A 369 1.58 -41.09 -23.00
CA VAL A 369 0.44 -41.00 -23.91
C VAL A 369 0.14 -42.40 -24.47
N GLU A 370 -1.01 -42.97 -24.11
CA GLU A 370 -1.55 -44.18 -24.74
C GLU A 370 -1.97 -43.90 -26.19
N SER A 371 -1.37 -44.64 -27.12
CA SER A 371 -1.79 -44.72 -28.52
C SER A 371 -3.07 -45.57 -28.63
N LYS A 372 -4.21 -44.95 -29.00
CA LYS A 372 -5.39 -45.70 -29.43
C LYS A 372 -5.21 -46.17 -30.88
N SER A 373 -5.10 -47.49 -31.03
CA SER A 373 -5.25 -48.21 -32.29
C SER A 373 -6.73 -48.27 -32.68
N ASP A 374 -7.08 -47.70 -33.84
CA ASP A 374 -8.37 -47.93 -34.48
C ASP A 374 -8.41 -49.34 -35.10
N SER A 375 -9.41 -50.13 -34.70
CA SER A 375 -9.74 -51.41 -35.31
C SER A 375 -11.21 -51.75 -35.04
N GLN A 376 -12.07 -51.60 -36.06
CA GLN A 376 -13.20 -52.48 -36.47
C GLN A 376 -14.18 -51.65 -37.35
N LYS A 377 -14.27 -51.87 -38.67
CA LYS A 377 -14.96 -52.94 -39.45
C LYS A 377 -16.50 -52.93 -39.35
N GLN A 378 -17.10 -53.00 -40.56
CA GLN A 378 -18.48 -53.38 -40.93
C GLN A 378 -19.54 -52.32 -40.56
N THR A 379 -20.33 -51.78 -41.49
CA THR A 379 -21.02 -52.39 -42.65
C THR A 379 -21.10 -51.44 -43.85
#